data_AF-A0A165VQL2-F1
#
_entry.id   AF-A0A165VQL2-F1
#
_cell.length_a   1.000
_cell.length_b   1.000
_cell.length_c   1.000
_cell.angle_alpha   90.00
_cell.angle_beta   90.00
_cell.angle_gamma   90.00
#
_symmetry.space_group_name_H-M   'P 1'
#
loop_
_entity.id
_entity.type
_entity.pdbx_description
1 polymer ?
#
loop_
_entity_poly.entity_id
_entity_poly.type
_entity_poly.pdbx_seq_one_letter_code
_entity_poly.pdbx_strand_id
1 'polypeptide(L)'
;MTTRMPKLIAFDLDYTLWALWIDTHCLHAPVSAPLRREGNTLNQVLDRYNNKIEFYREVPQILHRLRAADVTIAACSRTSAPDLARRALQLLLVPPRAGENHGSPTPAIEFFDQMEIYPGRHSSKIAHFKKLHQKTGLPYSEMLFFDDEHRNKEVEALGVTFCLVLHGTDERTLEAGLAEWRKRHPVEVVEDAAGDSGQ
;
A
#
# COMPACT_ATOMS: atom_id res chain seq x y z
N MET A 1 -10.70 -24.57 3.07
CA MET A 1 -11.37 -23.24 2.95
C MET A 1 -10.52 -22.44 2.00
N THR A 2 -11.10 -21.95 0.91
CA THR A 2 -10.34 -21.24 -0.13
C THR A 2 -9.79 -19.93 0.43
N THR A 3 -8.47 -19.80 0.43
CA THR A 3 -7.71 -18.64 0.90
C THR A 3 -7.62 -17.58 -0.19
N ARG A 4 -8.73 -17.29 -0.89
CA ARG A 4 -8.75 -16.31 -1.98
C ARG A 4 -8.31 -14.95 -1.46
N MET A 5 -7.51 -14.26 -2.26
CA MET A 5 -7.11 -12.88 -2.04
C MET A 5 -7.84 -11.96 -3.01
N PRO A 6 -8.10 -10.70 -2.61
CA PRO A 6 -8.58 -9.67 -3.53
C PRO A 6 -7.58 -9.50 -4.68
N LYS A 7 -8.08 -9.23 -5.90
CA LYS A 7 -7.19 -8.97 -7.05
C LYS A 7 -6.40 -7.68 -6.93
N LEU A 8 -6.88 -6.71 -6.14
CA LEU A 8 -6.15 -5.47 -5.88
C LEU A 8 -6.17 -5.10 -4.40
N ILE A 9 -4.99 -4.76 -3.87
CA ILE A 9 -4.84 -4.17 -2.55
C ILE A 9 -4.20 -2.80 -2.69
N ALA A 10 -4.90 -1.78 -2.22
CA ALA A 10 -4.44 -0.41 -2.16
C ALA A 10 -4.02 -0.03 -0.74
N PHE A 11 -2.97 0.77 -0.63
CA PHE A 11 -2.47 1.35 0.62
C PHE A 11 -2.42 2.86 0.52
N ASP A 12 -2.80 3.59 1.57
CA ASP A 12 -2.29 4.95 1.77
C ASP A 12 -0.79 4.90 2.08
N LEU A 13 -0.11 6.04 1.98
CA LEU A 13 1.31 6.15 2.26
C LEU A 13 1.55 6.59 3.70
N ASP A 14 1.11 7.80 4.03
CA ASP A 14 1.37 8.42 5.33
C ASP A 14 0.59 7.69 6.44
N TYR A 15 1.25 7.45 7.58
CA TYR A 15 0.75 6.66 8.72
C TYR A 15 0.24 5.23 8.42
N THR A 16 0.31 4.80 7.15
CA THR A 16 -0.09 3.46 6.71
C THR A 16 1.13 2.61 6.40
N LEU A 17 2.03 3.08 5.51
CA LEU A 17 3.27 2.39 5.17
C LEU A 17 4.47 2.89 5.97
N TRP A 18 4.48 4.19 6.32
CA TRP A 18 5.51 4.81 7.16
C TRP A 18 4.88 5.70 8.24
N ALA A 19 5.63 5.99 9.30
CA ALA A 19 5.12 6.70 10.48
C ALA A 19 5.26 8.25 10.41
N LEU A 20 5.00 8.86 9.25
CA LEU A 20 5.16 10.31 9.03
C LEU A 20 4.20 10.86 7.97
N TRP A 21 3.98 12.17 7.97
CA TRP A 21 3.40 12.89 6.83
C TRP A 21 4.53 13.45 5.96
N ILE A 22 4.62 13.00 4.72
CA ILE A 22 5.70 13.41 3.83
C ILE A 22 5.64 14.89 3.44
N ASP A 23 4.45 15.50 3.45
CA ASP A 23 4.28 16.91 3.10
C ASP A 23 4.37 17.86 4.30
N THR A 24 4.15 17.38 5.52
CA THR A 24 3.93 18.24 6.69
C THR A 24 4.79 17.89 7.91
N HIS A 25 5.13 16.62 8.17
CA HIS A 25 5.74 16.22 9.43
C HIS A 25 6.98 15.34 9.30
N CYS A 26 8.14 15.98 9.49
CA CYS A 26 9.19 15.43 10.35
C CYS A 26 9.50 16.45 11.46
N LEU A 27 8.89 16.27 12.64
CA LEU A 27 9.04 16.97 13.94
C LEU A 27 9.08 18.53 13.97
N HIS A 28 9.66 19.25 13.01
CA HIS A 28 9.72 20.72 12.95
C HIS A 28 9.71 21.33 11.53
N ALA A 29 9.67 20.53 10.45
CA ALA A 29 9.63 21.03 9.07
C ALA A 29 9.09 19.96 8.07
N PRO A 30 8.61 20.37 6.88
CA PRO A 30 8.31 19.44 5.79
C PRO A 30 9.58 18.70 5.35
N VAL A 31 9.41 17.45 4.90
CA VAL A 31 10.52 16.65 4.34
C VAL A 31 11.17 17.45 3.24
N SER A 32 12.46 17.75 3.42
CA SER A 32 13.18 18.64 2.53
C SER A 32 14.16 17.85 1.68
N ALA A 33 14.04 18.03 0.37
CA ALA A 33 15.00 17.52 -0.58
C ALA A 33 16.41 18.11 -0.33
N PRO A 34 17.49 17.40 -0.68
CA PRO A 34 17.51 16.09 -1.32
C PRO A 34 17.29 14.93 -0.35
N LEU A 35 16.53 13.93 -0.78
CA LEU A 35 16.49 12.63 -0.11
C LEU A 35 17.76 11.85 -0.42
N ARG A 36 18.38 11.28 0.61
CA ARG A 36 19.64 10.54 0.50
C ARG A 36 19.55 9.23 1.27
N ARG A 37 20.34 8.26 0.81
CA ARG A 37 20.54 6.99 1.53
C ARG A 37 21.88 7.04 2.23
N GLU A 38 21.93 6.49 3.44
CA GLU A 38 23.17 6.41 4.20
C GLU A 38 23.70 4.98 4.17
N GLY A 39 24.84 4.79 3.50
CA GLY A 39 25.52 3.50 3.41
C GLY A 39 24.67 2.38 2.81
N ASN A 40 24.63 1.24 3.50
CA ASN A 40 23.92 0.02 3.05
C ASN A 40 22.54 -0.15 3.72
N THR A 41 21.95 0.92 4.24
CA THR A 41 20.60 0.85 4.84
C THR A 41 19.57 0.58 3.75
N LEU A 42 18.78 -0.49 3.92
CA LEU A 42 17.80 -0.95 2.93
C LEU A 42 16.47 -0.22 3.13
N ASN A 43 15.84 -0.39 4.30
CA ASN A 43 14.55 0.21 4.64
C ASN A 43 14.71 1.58 5.33
N GLN A 44 15.61 2.45 4.85
CA GLN A 44 15.76 3.78 5.44
C GLN A 44 16.25 4.80 4.41
N VAL A 45 15.59 5.95 4.41
CA VAL A 45 15.96 7.13 3.64
C VAL A 45 16.03 8.31 4.60
N LEU A 46 17.03 9.16 4.43
CA LEU A 46 17.21 10.37 5.20
C LEU A 46 16.82 11.59 4.35
N ASP A 47 16.14 12.55 4.96
CA ASP A 47 15.96 13.86 4.36
C ASP A 47 17.19 14.77 4.58
N ARG A 48 17.10 16.02 4.11
CA ARG A 48 18.14 17.05 4.31
C ARG A 48 18.49 17.28 5.79
N TYR A 49 17.54 17.09 6.69
CA TYR A 49 17.68 17.34 8.13
C TYR A 49 17.97 16.06 8.93
N ASN A 50 18.26 14.94 8.27
CA ASN A 50 18.45 13.61 8.86
C ASN A 50 17.20 13.00 9.50
N ASN A 51 16.02 13.45 9.11
CA ASN A 51 14.78 12.78 9.46
C ASN A 51 14.69 11.46 8.68
N LYS A 52 14.36 10.40 9.41
CA LYS A 52 14.28 9.04 8.89
C LYS A 52 12.91 8.77 8.30
N ILE A 53 12.90 8.34 7.04
CA ILE A 53 11.76 7.77 6.35
C ILE A 53 12.05 6.28 6.23
N GLU A 54 11.25 5.46 6.91
CA GLU A 54 11.35 4.00 6.90
C GLU A 54 9.96 3.39 6.92
N PHE A 55 9.78 2.24 6.26
CA PHE A 55 8.53 1.51 6.37
C PHE A 55 8.38 0.88 7.75
N TYR A 56 7.13 0.64 8.15
CA TYR A 56 6.85 -0.26 9.27
C TYR A 56 7.51 -1.62 9.06
N ARG A 57 7.90 -2.25 10.17
CA ARG A 57 8.76 -3.44 10.20
C ARG A 57 8.30 -4.58 9.27
N GLU A 58 6.99 -4.79 9.16
CA GLU A 58 6.41 -5.93 8.45
C GLU A 58 6.00 -5.60 7.00
N VAL A 59 5.91 -4.32 6.64
CA VAL A 59 5.52 -3.86 5.29
C VAL A 59 6.38 -4.49 4.18
N PRO A 60 7.73 -4.56 4.30
CA PRO A 60 8.54 -5.27 3.31
C PRO A 60 8.10 -6.71 3.02
N GLN A 61 7.76 -7.46 4.07
CA GLN A 61 7.36 -8.87 3.93
C GLN A 61 5.95 -8.97 3.35
N ILE A 62 5.06 -8.06 3.75
CA ILE A 62 3.71 -7.94 3.18
C ILE A 62 3.77 -7.68 1.68
N LEU A 63 4.56 -6.72 1.21
CA LEU A 63 4.71 -6.43 -0.22
C LEU A 63 5.19 -7.64 -1.01
N HIS A 64 6.16 -8.38 -0.45
CA HIS A 64 6.63 -9.64 -1.03
C HIS A 64 5.53 -10.69 -1.10
N ARG A 65 4.73 -10.85 -0.04
CA ARG A 65 3.62 -11.80 0.03
C ARG A 65 2.55 -11.50 -1.01
N LEU A 66 2.18 -10.22 -1.15
CA LEU A 66 1.18 -9.80 -2.13
C LEU A 66 1.64 -10.06 -3.56
N ARG A 67 2.89 -9.71 -3.89
CA ARG A 67 3.48 -10.02 -5.18
C ARG A 67 3.57 -11.54 -5.44
N ALA A 68 3.88 -12.35 -4.42
CA ALA A 68 3.95 -13.81 -4.56
C ALA A 68 2.61 -14.43 -4.99
N ALA A 69 1.52 -13.76 -4.64
CA ALA A 69 0.18 -14.24 -4.86
C ALA A 69 -0.55 -13.49 -5.98
N ASP A 70 0.21 -12.80 -6.83
CA ASP A 70 -0.29 -12.13 -8.04
C ASP A 70 -1.38 -11.08 -7.76
N VAL A 71 -1.29 -10.43 -6.60
CA VAL A 71 -2.18 -9.33 -6.23
C VAL A 71 -1.63 -8.02 -6.78
N THR A 72 -2.46 -7.26 -7.48
CA THR A 72 -2.12 -5.90 -7.91
C THR A 72 -1.98 -4.99 -6.70
N ILE A 73 -0.81 -4.38 -6.50
CA ILE A 73 -0.55 -3.49 -5.38
C ILE A 73 -0.67 -2.03 -5.84
N ALA A 74 -1.50 -1.25 -5.16
CA ALA A 74 -1.70 0.16 -5.48
C ALA A 74 -1.32 1.08 -4.31
N ALA A 75 -0.75 2.25 -4.62
CA ALA A 75 -0.59 3.35 -3.68
C ALA A 75 -1.66 4.42 -3.94
N CYS A 76 -2.39 4.83 -2.91
CA CYS A 76 -3.45 5.83 -2.97
C CYS A 76 -3.23 6.89 -1.90
N SER A 77 -2.59 8.01 -2.23
CA SER A 77 -2.26 9.06 -1.25
C SER A 77 -2.69 10.45 -1.69
N ARG A 78 -3.17 11.23 -0.71
CA ARG A 78 -3.60 12.63 -0.89
C ARG A 78 -2.50 13.64 -0.59
N THR A 79 -1.25 13.20 -0.46
CA THR A 79 -0.12 14.09 -0.17
C THR A 79 -0.02 15.24 -1.17
N SER A 80 0.30 16.43 -0.66
CA SER A 80 0.59 17.60 -1.48
C SER A 80 2.01 17.60 -2.09
N ALA A 81 2.84 16.62 -1.72
CA ALA A 81 4.20 16.43 -2.23
C ALA A 81 4.36 15.10 -3.01
N PRO A 82 3.64 14.91 -4.13
CA PRO A 82 3.61 13.63 -4.84
C PRO A 82 4.98 13.22 -5.41
N ASP A 83 5.79 14.17 -5.87
CA ASP A 83 7.14 13.87 -6.40
C ASP A 83 8.09 13.40 -5.30
N LEU A 84 7.94 13.94 -4.10
CA LEU A 84 8.72 13.54 -2.94
C LEU A 84 8.35 12.13 -2.47
N ALA A 85 7.06 11.81 -2.47
CA ALA A 85 6.56 10.46 -2.18
C ALA A 85 7.08 9.43 -3.16
N ARG A 86 7.00 9.72 -4.47
CA ARG A 86 7.60 8.84 -5.49
C ARG A 86 9.10 8.70 -5.30
N ARG A 87 9.80 9.79 -4.97
CA ARG A 87 11.24 9.74 -4.74
C ARG A 87 11.60 8.93 -3.49
N ALA A 88 10.82 9.03 -2.43
CA ALA A 88 10.99 8.21 -1.23
C ALA A 88 10.83 6.72 -1.57
N LEU A 89 9.77 6.35 -2.30
CA LEU A 89 9.55 4.96 -2.76
C LEU A 89 10.66 4.45 -3.71
N GLN A 90 11.28 5.32 -4.51
CA GLN A 90 12.43 4.96 -5.35
C GLN A 90 13.69 4.67 -4.54
N LEU A 91 13.87 5.37 -3.41
CA LEU A 91 15.08 5.27 -2.60
C LEU A 91 14.95 4.23 -1.49
N LEU A 92 13.74 3.99 -0.99
CA LEU A 92 13.47 2.90 -0.05
C LEU A 92 13.71 1.57 -0.74
N LEU A 93 14.64 0.78 -0.21
CA LEU A 93 14.84 -0.58 -0.70
C LEU A 93 14.17 -1.59 0.23
N VAL A 94 13.34 -2.42 -0.39
CA VAL A 94 12.75 -3.58 0.26
C VAL A 94 13.83 -4.67 0.32
N PRO A 95 14.18 -5.18 1.53
CA PRO A 95 15.09 -6.30 1.66
C PRO A 95 14.56 -7.54 0.90
N PRO A 96 15.45 -8.45 0.48
CA PRO A 96 15.03 -9.72 -0.11
C PRO A 96 14.18 -10.53 0.86
N ARG A 97 13.44 -11.51 0.33
CA ARG A 97 12.59 -12.37 1.17
C ARG A 97 13.44 -13.10 2.20
N ALA A 98 12.88 -13.30 3.40
CA ALA A 98 13.55 -14.04 4.45
C ALA A 98 13.87 -15.47 3.95
N GLY A 99 15.16 -15.79 3.83
CA GLY A 99 15.65 -17.07 3.29
C GLY A 99 16.34 -16.96 1.92
N GLU A 100 16.22 -15.84 1.20
CA GLU A 100 16.97 -15.59 -0.03
C GLU A 100 18.34 -14.98 0.28
N ASN A 101 19.36 -15.85 0.47
CA ASN A 101 20.72 -15.43 0.81
C ASN A 101 21.45 -14.61 -0.29
N HIS A 102 20.89 -14.55 -1.51
CA HIS A 102 21.45 -13.85 -2.66
C HIS A 102 20.49 -12.85 -3.33
N GLY A 103 19.33 -12.57 -2.70
CA GLY A 103 18.36 -11.65 -3.27
C GLY A 103 18.89 -10.22 -3.27
N SER A 104 18.85 -9.54 -4.42
CA SER A 104 19.17 -8.11 -4.49
C SER A 104 18.01 -7.30 -3.89
N PRO A 105 18.31 -6.29 -3.06
CA PRO A 105 17.28 -5.42 -2.52
C PRO A 105 16.60 -4.67 -3.67
N THR A 106 15.28 -4.58 -3.61
CA THR A 106 14.45 -4.04 -4.71
C THR A 106 13.87 -2.69 -4.31
N PRO A 107 13.92 -1.65 -5.16
CA PRO A 107 13.25 -0.38 -4.88
C PRO A 107 11.76 -0.58 -4.58
N ALA A 108 11.25 0.06 -3.53
CA ALA A 108 9.88 -0.12 -3.08
C ALA A 108 8.86 0.29 -4.16
N ILE A 109 9.20 1.30 -4.97
CA ILE A 109 8.36 1.76 -6.08
C ILE A 109 8.03 0.64 -7.08
N GLU A 110 8.92 -0.35 -7.25
CA GLU A 110 8.69 -1.44 -8.19
C GLU A 110 7.60 -2.41 -7.71
N PHE A 111 7.29 -2.43 -6.41
CA PHE A 111 6.21 -3.24 -5.84
C PHE A 111 4.82 -2.67 -6.13
N PHE A 112 4.70 -1.40 -6.52
CA PHE A 112 3.41 -0.78 -6.78
C PHE A 112 3.12 -0.77 -8.28
N ASP A 113 2.14 -1.57 -8.70
CA ASP A 113 1.67 -1.62 -10.09
C ASP A 113 0.92 -0.35 -10.48
N GLN A 114 0.23 0.27 -9.52
CA GLN A 114 -0.53 1.50 -9.71
C GLN A 114 -0.23 2.50 -8.61
N MET A 115 -0.18 3.79 -8.96
CA MET A 115 0.06 4.87 -8.02
C MET A 115 -0.84 6.07 -8.33
N GLU A 116 -1.86 6.25 -7.51
CA GLU A 116 -2.68 7.46 -7.47
C GLU A 116 -2.19 8.32 -6.28
N ILE A 117 -1.19 9.16 -6.54
CA ILE A 117 -0.58 10.04 -5.54
C ILE A 117 -0.72 11.48 -6.02
N TYR A 118 -1.70 12.21 -5.47
CA TYR A 118 -1.94 13.61 -5.78
C TYR A 118 -2.84 14.29 -4.72
N PRO A 119 -2.69 15.62 -4.52
CA PRO A 119 -3.38 16.33 -3.45
C PRO A 119 -4.90 16.25 -3.52
N GLY A 120 -5.50 15.99 -2.35
CA GLY A 120 -6.93 15.76 -2.19
C GLY A 120 -7.81 16.98 -1.95
N ARG A 121 -7.31 18.22 -2.05
CA ARG A 121 -8.05 19.41 -1.56
C ARG A 121 -9.46 19.55 -2.17
N HIS A 122 -9.69 18.97 -3.36
CA HIS A 122 -11.00 18.80 -3.98
C HIS A 122 -11.28 17.37 -4.49
N SER A 123 -10.38 16.40 -4.23
CA SER A 123 -10.51 15.02 -4.71
C SER A 123 -10.52 14.03 -3.55
N SER A 124 -11.67 13.40 -3.36
CA SER A 124 -11.92 12.29 -2.44
C SER A 124 -11.10 11.03 -2.81
N LYS A 125 -10.90 10.08 -1.88
CA LYS A 125 -10.33 8.77 -2.22
C LYS A 125 -11.21 8.02 -3.23
N ILE A 126 -12.51 8.36 -3.33
CA ILE A 126 -13.40 7.91 -4.41
C ILE A 126 -12.82 8.22 -5.78
N ALA A 127 -12.23 9.40 -5.99
CA ALA A 127 -11.63 9.76 -7.28
C ALA A 127 -10.42 8.89 -7.63
N HIS A 128 -9.61 8.56 -6.62
CA HIS A 128 -8.45 7.66 -6.77
C HIS A 128 -8.91 6.26 -7.16
N PHE A 129 -9.91 5.72 -6.47
CA PHE A 129 -10.47 4.40 -6.77
C PHE A 129 -11.18 4.34 -8.13
N LYS A 130 -11.89 5.40 -8.54
CA LYS A 130 -12.42 5.49 -9.91
C LYS A 130 -11.31 5.43 -10.95
N LYS A 131 -10.17 6.06 -10.69
CA LYS A 131 -9.03 6.02 -11.60
C LYS A 131 -8.36 4.65 -11.62
N LEU A 132 -8.20 4.02 -10.46
CA LEU A 132 -7.72 2.63 -10.37
C LEU A 132 -8.61 1.68 -11.16
N HIS A 133 -9.93 1.72 -10.93
CA HIS A 133 -10.90 0.94 -11.69
C HIS A 133 -10.78 1.17 -13.20
N GLN A 134 -10.63 2.42 -13.63
CA GLN A 134 -10.44 2.73 -15.05
C GLN A 134 -9.15 2.12 -15.63
N LYS A 135 -8.06 2.10 -14.84
CA LYS A 135 -6.75 1.60 -15.30
C LYS A 135 -6.65 0.08 -15.27
N THR A 136 -7.21 -0.57 -14.26
CA THR A 136 -7.07 -2.01 -14.04
C THR A 136 -8.24 -2.80 -14.60
N GLY A 137 -9.42 -2.18 -14.76
CA GLY A 137 -10.66 -2.86 -15.13
C GLY A 137 -11.23 -3.76 -14.03
N LEU A 138 -10.61 -3.80 -12.85
CA LEU A 138 -11.04 -4.66 -11.75
C LEU A 138 -12.30 -4.11 -11.08
N PRO A 139 -13.29 -4.94 -10.73
CA PRO A 139 -14.48 -4.46 -10.02
C PRO A 139 -14.11 -3.99 -8.61
N TYR A 140 -14.87 -3.04 -8.07
CA TYR A 140 -14.59 -2.51 -6.72
C TYR A 140 -14.71 -3.59 -5.62
N SER A 141 -15.56 -4.61 -5.82
CA SER A 141 -15.68 -5.76 -4.92
C SER A 141 -14.36 -6.53 -4.77
N GLU A 142 -13.47 -6.47 -5.76
CA GLU A 142 -12.16 -7.13 -5.78
C GLU A 142 -11.04 -6.25 -5.20
N MET A 143 -11.39 -5.11 -4.61
CA MET A 143 -10.45 -4.16 -4.05
C MET A 143 -10.55 -4.13 -2.52
N LEU A 144 -9.39 -4.18 -1.88
CA LEU A 144 -9.22 -3.95 -0.45
C LEU A 144 -8.32 -2.73 -0.24
N PHE A 145 -8.72 -1.85 0.66
CA PHE A 145 -8.03 -0.59 0.91
C PHE A 145 -7.64 -0.43 2.38
N PHE A 146 -6.37 -0.11 2.62
CA PHE A 146 -5.81 0.20 3.93
C PHE A 146 -5.46 1.68 4.04
N ASP A 147 -5.98 2.34 5.06
CA ASP A 147 -5.81 3.78 5.30
C ASP A 147 -5.99 4.08 6.78
N ASP A 148 -5.24 5.03 7.33
CA ASP A 148 -5.33 5.44 8.73
C ASP A 148 -6.45 6.46 8.99
N GLU A 149 -6.91 7.17 7.95
CA GLU A 149 -7.92 8.20 8.12
C GLU A 149 -9.34 7.66 7.88
N HIS A 150 -10.11 7.56 8.95
CA HIS A 150 -11.49 7.04 8.93
C HIS A 150 -12.41 7.75 7.91
N ARG A 151 -12.15 9.02 7.58
CA ARG A 151 -12.91 9.74 6.53
C ARG A 151 -12.84 9.04 5.16
N ASN A 152 -11.74 8.37 4.88
CA ASN A 152 -11.51 7.70 3.60
C ASN A 152 -12.34 6.41 3.44
N LYS A 153 -13.09 5.99 4.48
CA LYS A 153 -14.12 4.94 4.43
C LYS A 153 -15.22 5.19 3.39
N GLU A 154 -15.38 6.43 2.92
CA GLU A 154 -16.29 6.79 1.82
C GLU A 154 -16.12 5.93 0.55
N VAL A 155 -14.95 5.31 0.32
CA VAL A 155 -14.74 4.39 -0.81
C VAL A 155 -15.62 3.14 -0.74
N GLU A 156 -16.13 2.77 0.45
CA GLU A 156 -17.06 1.66 0.61
C GLU A 156 -18.36 1.87 -0.19
N ALA A 157 -18.74 3.13 -0.45
CA ALA A 157 -19.90 3.45 -1.30
C ALA A 157 -19.72 2.98 -2.76
N LEU A 158 -18.48 2.70 -3.20
CA LEU A 158 -18.18 2.11 -4.50
C LEU A 158 -18.21 0.56 -4.47
N GLY A 159 -18.19 -0.05 -3.28
CA GLY A 159 -18.06 -1.50 -3.10
C GLY A 159 -16.66 -1.98 -2.69
N VAL A 160 -15.71 -1.06 -2.51
CA VAL A 160 -14.36 -1.35 -2.00
C VAL A 160 -14.44 -1.76 -0.53
N THR A 161 -13.70 -2.79 -0.11
CA THR A 161 -13.57 -3.09 1.32
C THR A 161 -12.55 -2.15 1.95
N PHE A 162 -12.94 -1.41 2.98
CA PHE A 162 -12.06 -0.50 3.72
C PHE A 162 -11.60 -1.13 5.04
N CYS A 163 -10.29 -1.01 5.33
CA CYS A 163 -9.69 -1.41 6.58
C CYS A 163 -8.96 -0.22 7.21
N LEU A 164 -9.36 0.14 8.43
CA LEU A 164 -8.75 1.23 9.19
C LEU A 164 -7.42 0.78 9.79
N VAL A 165 -6.36 1.55 9.54
CA VAL A 165 -5.01 1.31 10.06
C VAL A 165 -4.76 2.23 11.26
N LEU A 166 -4.52 1.66 12.45
CA LEU A 166 -4.35 2.48 13.67
C LEU A 166 -2.88 2.73 14.04
N HIS A 167 -2.00 1.78 13.75
CA HIS A 167 -0.62 1.77 14.23
C HIS A 167 0.39 1.42 13.13
N GLY A 168 0.05 1.74 11.88
CA GLY A 168 0.77 1.26 10.71
C GLY A 168 0.34 -0.13 10.27
N THR A 169 0.68 -0.47 9.04
CA THR A 169 0.36 -1.77 8.46
C THR A 169 1.31 -2.85 9.00
N ASP A 170 0.73 -3.85 9.64
CA ASP A 170 1.37 -5.09 10.07
C ASP A 170 0.59 -6.31 9.54
N GLU A 171 1.12 -7.51 9.75
CA GLU A 171 0.53 -8.76 9.28
C GLU A 171 -0.88 -8.98 9.86
N ARG A 172 -1.09 -8.55 11.11
CA ARG A 172 -2.39 -8.62 11.77
C ARG A 172 -3.42 -7.74 11.08
N THR A 173 -3.03 -6.53 10.71
CA THR A 173 -3.87 -5.57 9.99
C THR A 173 -4.22 -6.11 8.61
N LEU A 174 -3.22 -6.67 7.89
CA LEU A 174 -3.45 -7.33 6.61
C LEU A 174 -4.46 -8.48 6.72
N GLU A 175 -4.24 -9.42 7.65
CA GLU A 175 -5.14 -10.55 7.84
C GLU A 175 -6.56 -10.14 8.27
N ALA A 176 -6.67 -9.12 9.12
CA ALA A 176 -7.97 -8.56 9.49
C ALA A 176 -8.70 -7.97 8.28
N GLY A 177 -8.00 -7.22 7.43
CA GLY A 177 -8.55 -6.67 6.19
C GLY A 177 -8.97 -7.77 5.20
N LEU A 178 -8.14 -8.80 5.03
CA LEU A 178 -8.46 -9.95 4.17
C LEU A 178 -9.67 -10.73 4.69
N ALA A 179 -9.76 -10.96 6.01
CA ALA A 179 -10.89 -11.63 6.61
C ALA A 179 -12.20 -10.84 6.42
N GLU A 180 -12.16 -9.52 6.61
CA GLU A 180 -13.32 -8.66 6.38
C GLU A 180 -13.73 -8.64 4.90
N TRP A 181 -12.76 -8.60 3.98
CA TRP A 181 -13.04 -8.69 2.55
C TRP A 181 -13.75 -10.00 2.18
N ARG A 182 -13.22 -11.14 2.63
CA ARG A 182 -13.83 -12.47 2.40
C ARG A 182 -15.23 -12.56 2.97
N LYS A 183 -15.47 -11.97 4.15
CA LYS A 183 -16.77 -11.95 4.80
C LYS A 183 -17.81 -11.15 4.01
N ARG A 184 -17.40 -10.05 3.38
CA ARG A 184 -18.29 -9.18 2.60
C ARG A 184 -18.56 -9.69 1.19
N HIS A 185 -17.64 -10.45 0.62
CA HIS A 185 -17.71 -10.93 -0.76
C HIS A 185 -17.70 -12.46 -0.86
N PRO A 186 -18.71 -13.15 -0.30
CA PRO A 186 -18.75 -14.61 -0.30
C PRO A 186 -18.91 -15.20 -1.72
N VAL A 187 -19.53 -14.47 -2.65
CA VAL A 187 -19.72 -14.92 -4.04
C VAL A 187 -18.39 -15.03 -4.76
N GLU A 188 -17.53 -14.01 -4.65
CA GLU A 188 -16.18 -14.03 -5.20
C GLU A 188 -15.39 -15.21 -4.61
N VAL A 189 -15.44 -15.42 -3.30
CA VAL A 189 -14.71 -16.54 -2.66
C VAL A 189 -15.18 -17.92 -3.15
N VAL A 190 -16.43 -18.04 -3.61
CA VAL A 190 -17.04 -19.30 -4.07
C VAL A 190 -16.86 -19.53 -5.58
N GLU A 191 -16.96 -18.50 -6.43
CA GLU A 191 -16.83 -18.65 -7.89
C GLU A 191 -15.44 -19.17 -8.31
N ASP A 192 -14.37 -18.74 -7.63
CA ASP A 192 -13.02 -19.26 -7.90
C ASP A 192 -12.84 -20.72 -7.40
N ALA A 193 -13.51 -21.10 -6.30
CA ALA A 193 -13.45 -22.48 -5.80
C ALA A 193 -14.09 -23.48 -6.79
N ALA A 194 -15.10 -23.04 -7.53
CA ALA A 194 -15.74 -23.80 -8.60
C ALA A 194 -14.91 -23.81 -9.90
N GLY A 195 -14.10 -22.77 -10.15
CA GLY A 195 -13.20 -22.70 -11.31
C GLY A 195 -11.96 -23.60 -11.21
N ASP A 196 -11.46 -23.85 -9.99
CA ASP A 196 -10.26 -24.67 -9.73
C ASP A 196 -10.54 -26.18 -9.62
N SER A 197 -11.82 -26.58 -9.64
CA SER A 197 -12.25 -27.99 -9.62
C SER A 197 -12.53 -28.58 -11.01
N GLY A 198 -12.14 -27.84 -12.07
CA GLY A 198 -12.30 -28.23 -13.47
C GLY A 198 -10.99 -28.20 -14.24
N GLN A 199 -10.02 -29.04 -13.88
CA GLN A 199 -8.94 -29.49 -14.75
C GLN A 199 -8.52 -30.93 -14.39
#